data_AF-A0A956H860-F1
#
_entry.id   AF-A0A956H860-F1
#
_cell.length_a   1.000
_cell.length_b   1.000
_cell.length_c   1.000
_cell.angle_alpha   90.00
_cell.angle_beta   90.00
_cell.angle_gamma   90.00
#
_symmetry.space_group_name_H-M   'P 1'
#
loop_
_entity.id
_entity.type
_entity.pdbx_description
1 polymer ?
#
loop_
_entity_poly.entity_id
_entity_poly.type
_entity_poly.pdbx_seq_one_letter_code
_entity_poly.pdbx_strand_id
1 'polypeptide(L)'
;MRGSSAAWLRELRGLAPALLVVVLLLCLLLPLATVIVDLLLSLSLAAAVLVLVASLHVRRAEDFLGFPSLVLLLTLFRLVLNVSTTRLILTQADAGRVIDAFAALVVRGDLIVGAVMFAVITAIQYLVIARGAERVAEVTARFVLDGMPGQQAAIDADLRAGAIGPREAQERRAALVERSDFFGRMDGVMRWVKGEAIVGLLITATNLIGGLAVGSGRGG
;
A
#
# COMPACT_ATOMS: atom_id res chain seq x y z
N MET A 1 -36.42 -22.91 -3.10
CA MET A 1 -35.07 -23.04 -3.72
C MET A 1 -34.44 -21.67 -4.07
N ARG A 2 -34.46 -20.66 -3.17
CA ARG A 2 -33.94 -19.29 -3.42
C ARG A 2 -32.83 -18.86 -2.42
N GLY A 3 -32.12 -19.82 -1.82
CA GLY A 3 -31.10 -19.54 -0.79
C GLY A 3 -29.64 -19.77 -1.22
N SER A 4 -29.38 -20.45 -2.35
CA SER A 4 -28.03 -20.91 -2.70
C SER A 4 -27.16 -19.79 -3.29
N SER A 5 -27.69 -18.96 -4.19
CA SER A 5 -26.91 -17.92 -4.89
C SER A 5 -26.33 -16.83 -3.98
N ALA A 6 -26.99 -16.50 -2.87
CA ALA A 6 -26.49 -15.53 -1.90
C ALA A 6 -25.43 -16.10 -0.92
N ALA A 7 -25.30 -17.43 -0.85
CA ALA A 7 -24.26 -18.10 -0.07
C ALA A 7 -22.93 -18.14 -0.87
N TRP A 8 -23.00 -18.52 -2.16
CA TRP A 8 -21.84 -18.50 -3.06
C TRP A 8 -21.20 -17.11 -3.20
N LEU A 9 -22.00 -16.04 -3.23
CA LEU A 9 -21.49 -14.67 -3.28
C LEU A 9 -20.78 -14.23 -1.98
N ARG A 10 -21.16 -14.79 -0.82
CA ARG A 10 -20.47 -14.54 0.45
C ARG A 10 -19.17 -15.35 0.55
N GLU A 11 -19.17 -16.56 0.02
CA GLU A 11 -18.01 -17.44 -0.03
C GLU A 11 -16.95 -16.94 -1.03
N LEU A 12 -17.37 -16.47 -2.21
CA LEU A 12 -16.51 -15.77 -3.18
C LEU A 12 -15.93 -14.46 -2.62
N ARG A 13 -16.71 -13.72 -1.80
CA ARG A 13 -16.21 -12.53 -1.10
C ARG A 13 -15.12 -12.86 -0.08
N GLY A 14 -15.20 -14.02 0.58
CA GLY A 14 -14.15 -14.50 1.48
C GLY A 14 -12.88 -14.96 0.76
N LEU A 15 -13.02 -15.48 -0.47
CA LEU A 15 -11.90 -15.92 -1.31
C LEU A 15 -11.28 -14.80 -2.16
N ALA A 16 -11.95 -13.66 -2.30
CA ALA A 16 -11.50 -12.55 -3.14
C ALA A 16 -10.05 -12.09 -2.85
N PRO A 17 -9.59 -11.97 -1.59
CA PRO A 17 -8.19 -11.61 -1.30
C PRO A 17 -7.21 -12.69 -1.77
N ALA A 18 -7.53 -13.97 -1.56
CA ALA A 18 -6.68 -15.09 -1.95
C ALA A 18 -6.60 -15.23 -3.48
N LEU A 19 -7.72 -15.09 -4.18
CA LEU A 19 -7.77 -15.09 -5.63
C LEU A 19 -6.96 -13.94 -6.21
N LEU A 20 -7.05 -12.75 -5.61
CA LEU A 20 -6.27 -11.59 -6.05
C LEU A 20 -4.77 -11.83 -5.89
N VAL A 21 -4.33 -12.40 -4.76
CA VAL A 21 -2.92 -12.80 -4.58
C VAL A 21 -2.47 -13.80 -5.65
N VAL A 22 -3.29 -14.80 -5.96
CA VAL A 22 -2.98 -15.78 -7.03
C VAL A 22 -2.85 -15.10 -8.39
N VAL A 23 -3.77 -14.19 -8.73
CA VAL A 23 -3.71 -13.42 -9.99
C VAL A 23 -2.44 -12.57 -10.05
N LEU A 24 -2.08 -11.91 -8.94
CA LEU A 24 -0.85 -11.13 -8.82
C LEU A 24 0.41 -11.99 -9.04
N LEU A 25 0.45 -13.20 -8.47
CA LEU A 25 1.53 -14.16 -8.71
C LEU A 25 1.56 -14.65 -10.16
N LEU A 26 0.40 -14.82 -10.79
CA LEU A 26 0.31 -15.22 -12.19
C LEU A 26 0.86 -14.12 -13.12
N CYS A 27 0.54 -12.85 -12.83
CA CYS A 27 1.09 -11.68 -13.53
C CYS A 27 2.62 -11.56 -13.42
N LEU A 28 3.20 -12.11 -12.35
CA LEU A 28 4.65 -12.19 -12.19
C LEU A 28 5.27 -13.18 -13.19
N LEU A 29 4.60 -14.30 -13.46
CA LEU A 29 5.11 -15.40 -14.27
C LEU A 29 4.81 -15.21 -15.77
N LEU A 30 3.64 -14.67 -16.10
CA LEU A 30 3.18 -14.53 -17.48
C LEU A 30 3.58 -13.18 -18.10
N PRO A 31 4.02 -13.15 -19.37
CA PRO A 31 4.23 -11.90 -20.08
C PRO A 31 2.88 -11.20 -20.32
N LEU A 32 2.73 -10.00 -19.77
CA LEU A 32 1.55 -9.16 -20.00
C LEU A 32 1.76 -8.28 -21.23
N ALA A 33 0.70 -8.04 -21.98
CA ALA A 33 0.71 -7.06 -23.07
C ALA A 33 0.90 -5.64 -22.51
N THR A 34 1.63 -4.78 -23.22
CA THR A 34 1.93 -3.39 -22.81
C THR A 34 0.67 -2.59 -22.47
N VAL A 35 -0.41 -2.76 -23.25
CA VAL A 35 -1.70 -2.09 -23.02
C VAL A 35 -2.32 -2.49 -21.67
N ILE A 36 -2.19 -3.76 -21.29
CA ILE A 36 -2.69 -4.25 -20.01
C ILE A 36 -1.88 -3.60 -18.89
N VAL A 37 -0.54 -3.61 -18.98
CA VAL A 37 0.32 -2.99 -17.97
C VAL A 37 0.00 -1.49 -17.80
N ASP A 38 -0.18 -0.74 -18.89
CA ASP A 38 -0.59 0.68 -18.84
C ASP A 38 -1.93 0.88 -18.12
N LEU A 39 -2.92 0.02 -18.39
CA LEU A 39 -4.22 0.08 -17.71
C LEU A 39 -4.07 -0.19 -16.20
N LEU A 40 -3.31 -1.21 -15.82
CA LEU A 40 -3.12 -1.54 -14.42
C LEU A 40 -2.28 -0.50 -13.67
N LEU A 41 -1.27 0.11 -14.33
CA LEU A 41 -0.52 1.25 -13.78
C LEU A 41 -1.44 2.45 -13.54
N SER A 42 -2.29 2.78 -14.52
CA SER A 42 -3.27 3.87 -14.40
C SER A 42 -4.25 3.61 -13.26
N LEU A 43 -4.73 2.36 -13.12
CA LEU A 43 -5.59 1.96 -12.00
C LEU A 43 -4.87 2.05 -10.65
N SER A 44 -3.59 1.67 -10.60
CA SER A 44 -2.76 1.76 -9.40
C SER A 44 -2.61 3.22 -8.93
N LEU A 45 -2.33 4.13 -9.86
CA LEU A 45 -2.25 5.57 -9.60
C LEU A 45 -3.60 6.14 -9.15
N ALA A 46 -4.69 5.80 -9.84
CA ALA A 46 -6.03 6.22 -9.47
C ALA A 46 -6.42 5.74 -8.07
N ALA A 47 -6.13 4.48 -7.74
CA ALA A 47 -6.38 3.91 -6.43
C ALA A 47 -5.55 4.60 -5.33
N ALA A 48 -4.28 4.92 -5.59
CA ALA A 48 -3.43 5.66 -4.65
C ALA A 48 -4.00 7.06 -4.34
N VAL A 49 -4.44 7.79 -5.37
CA VAL A 49 -5.08 9.10 -5.20
C VAL A 49 -6.42 8.98 -4.46
N LEU A 50 -7.25 7.98 -4.81
CA LEU A 50 -8.52 7.73 -4.13
C LEU A 50 -8.32 7.47 -2.64
N VAL A 51 -7.34 6.64 -2.29
CA VAL A 51 -7.00 6.34 -0.89
C VAL A 51 -6.47 7.57 -0.17
N LEU A 52 -5.66 8.40 -0.83
CA LEU A 52 -5.19 9.66 -0.27
C LEU A 52 -6.37 10.61 0.04
N VAL A 53 -7.30 10.79 -0.91
CA VAL A 53 -8.47 11.66 -0.68
C VAL A 53 -9.35 11.08 0.42
N ALA A 54 -9.58 9.77 0.42
CA ALA A 54 -10.35 9.09 1.45
C ALA A 54 -9.71 9.28 2.84
N SER A 55 -8.39 9.11 2.96
CA SER A 55 -7.69 9.24 4.24
C SER A 55 -7.73 10.66 4.81
N LEU A 56 -7.76 11.69 3.96
CA LEU A 56 -7.91 13.08 4.37
C LEU A 56 -9.31 13.41 4.95
N HIS A 57 -10.32 12.60 4.64
CA HIS A 57 -11.70 12.81 5.11
C HIS A 57 -12.09 11.96 6.33
N VAL A 58 -11.26 10.99 6.71
CA VAL A 58 -11.53 10.11 7.86
C VAL A 58 -11.32 10.89 9.17
N ARG A 59 -12.36 10.91 10.02
CA ARG A 59 -12.34 11.62 11.31
C ARG A 59 -12.00 10.73 12.50
N ARG A 60 -12.30 9.42 12.43
CA ARG A 60 -11.97 8.42 13.46
C ARG A 60 -11.33 7.19 12.83
N ALA A 61 -10.33 6.62 13.52
CA ALA A 61 -9.65 5.39 13.08
C ALA A 61 -10.61 4.19 12.95
N GLU A 62 -11.72 4.23 13.70
CA GLU A 62 -12.81 3.25 13.74
C GLU A 62 -13.61 3.19 12.43
N ASP A 63 -13.68 4.30 11.68
CA ASP A 63 -14.49 4.39 10.45
C ASP A 63 -13.84 3.63 9.28
N PHE A 64 -12.58 3.20 9.43
CA PHE A 64 -11.79 2.61 8.36
C PHE A 64 -11.05 1.34 8.80
N LEU A 65 -11.76 0.41 9.45
CA LEU A 65 -11.24 -0.90 9.88
C LEU A 65 -10.61 -1.74 8.76
N GLY A 66 -10.99 -1.50 7.51
CA GLY A 66 -10.43 -2.14 6.32
C GLY A 66 -9.17 -1.50 5.77
N PHE A 67 -8.73 -0.35 6.31
CA PHE A 67 -7.60 0.43 5.80
C PHE A 67 -6.28 -0.36 5.77
N PRO A 68 -5.88 -1.06 6.86
CA PRO A 68 -4.59 -1.77 6.88
C PRO A 68 -4.49 -2.81 5.75
N SER A 69 -5.55 -3.60 5.58
CA SER A 69 -5.65 -4.61 4.54
C SER A 69 -5.65 -4.01 3.14
N LEU A 70 -6.30 -2.85 2.96
CA LEU A 70 -6.34 -2.16 1.69
C LEU A 70 -4.95 -1.65 1.28
N VAL A 71 -4.21 -1.01 2.19
CA VAL A 71 -2.84 -0.53 1.93
C VAL A 71 -1.91 -1.69 1.59
N LEU A 72 -2.01 -2.81 2.32
CA LEU A 72 -1.24 -4.02 2.03
C LEU A 72 -1.52 -4.54 0.62
N LEU A 73 -2.80 -4.56 0.22
CA LEU A 73 -3.20 -5.04 -1.09
C LEU A 73 -2.72 -4.14 -2.23
N LEU A 74 -2.86 -2.82 -2.07
CA LEU A 74 -2.40 -1.86 -3.07
C LEU A 74 -0.88 -1.86 -3.22
N THR A 75 -0.14 -2.04 -2.12
CA THR A 75 1.33 -2.12 -2.16
C THR A 75 1.80 -3.43 -2.80
N LEU A 76 1.15 -4.56 -2.52
CA LEU A 76 1.37 -5.82 -3.24
C LEU A 76 1.09 -5.67 -4.75
N PHE A 77 -0.02 -5.04 -5.09
CA PHE A 77 -0.36 -4.77 -6.47
C PHE A 77 0.70 -3.93 -7.18
N ARG A 78 1.18 -2.85 -6.53
CA ARG A 78 2.30 -2.03 -7.04
C ARG A 78 3.58 -2.83 -7.23
N LEU A 79 3.92 -3.69 -6.28
CA LEU A 79 5.12 -4.53 -6.37
C LEU A 79 5.09 -5.44 -7.60
N VAL A 80 3.95 -6.08 -7.87
CA VAL A 80 3.76 -6.92 -9.05
C VAL A 80 3.89 -6.12 -10.34
N LEU A 81 3.27 -4.94 -10.40
CA LEU A 81 3.39 -4.06 -11.57
C LEU A 81 4.83 -3.62 -11.82
N ASN A 82 5.59 -3.28 -10.78
CA ASN A 82 7.00 -2.92 -10.90
C ASN A 82 7.80 -4.05 -11.58
N VAL A 83 7.57 -5.31 -11.19
CA VAL A 83 8.26 -6.45 -11.82
C VAL A 83 7.79 -6.67 -13.27
N SER A 84 6.48 -6.56 -13.53
CA SER A 84 5.95 -6.66 -14.90
C SER A 84 6.51 -5.57 -15.81
N THR A 85 6.64 -4.32 -15.33
CA THR A 85 7.22 -3.21 -16.09
C THR A 85 8.72 -3.39 -16.31
N THR A 86 9.47 -3.88 -15.31
CA THR A 86 10.89 -4.23 -15.48
C THR A 86 11.09 -5.22 -16.62
N ARG A 87 10.25 -6.25 -16.69
CA ARG A 87 10.30 -7.23 -17.78
C ARG A 87 10.09 -6.56 -19.14
N LEU A 88 9.08 -5.69 -19.29
CA LEU A 88 8.82 -4.99 -20.55
C LEU A 88 10.02 -4.10 -20.96
N ILE A 89 10.55 -3.31 -20.02
CA ILE A 89 11.71 -2.45 -20.25
C ILE A 89 12.91 -3.26 -20.74
N LEU A 90 13.22 -4.39 -20.09
CA LEU A 90 14.41 -5.18 -20.43
C LEU A 90 14.25 -6.03 -21.71
N THR A 91 13.04 -6.53 -21.99
CA THR A 91 12.81 -7.44 -23.12
C THR A 91 12.47 -6.70 -24.40
N GLN A 92 11.55 -5.72 -24.31
CA GLN A 92 10.97 -5.02 -25.45
C GLN A 92 11.54 -3.61 -25.63
N ALA A 93 12.30 -3.09 -24.68
CA ALA A 93 12.75 -1.69 -24.65
C ALA A 93 11.58 -0.68 -24.70
N ASP A 94 10.40 -1.11 -24.24
CA ASP A 94 9.18 -0.33 -24.15
C ASP A 94 8.69 -0.39 -22.71
N ALA A 95 8.52 0.78 -22.08
CA ALA A 95 8.08 0.90 -20.69
C ALA A 95 6.54 1.04 -20.58
N GLY A 96 5.85 1.25 -21.69
CA GLY A 96 4.44 1.61 -21.73
C GLY A 96 4.21 3.12 -21.70
N ARG A 97 3.05 3.53 -22.20
CA ARG A 97 2.70 4.94 -22.44
C ARG A 97 2.59 5.74 -21.14
N VAL A 98 2.17 5.09 -20.05
CA VAL A 98 2.06 5.77 -18.75
C VAL A 98 3.45 6.17 -18.25
N ILE A 99 4.41 5.25 -18.33
CA ILE A 99 5.79 5.51 -17.89
C ILE A 99 6.45 6.54 -18.81
N ASP A 100 6.25 6.44 -20.13
CA ASP A 100 6.77 7.42 -21.09
C ASP A 100 6.22 8.84 -20.84
N ALA A 101 4.93 8.95 -20.53
CA ALA A 101 4.31 10.23 -20.19
C ALA A 101 4.90 10.85 -18.91
N PHE A 102 5.14 10.02 -17.89
CA PHE A 102 5.84 10.45 -16.67
C PHE A 102 7.29 10.85 -16.94
N ALA A 103 8.00 10.09 -17.77
CA ALA A 103 9.38 10.39 -18.16
C ALA A 103 9.45 11.74 -18.90
N ALA A 104 8.54 12.00 -19.85
CA ALA A 104 8.47 13.27 -20.56
C ALA A 104 8.19 14.46 -19.60
N LEU A 105 7.35 14.25 -18.59
CA LEU A 105 7.03 15.26 -17.58
C LEU A 105 8.23 15.61 -16.69
N VAL A 106 9.00 14.61 -16.28
CA VAL A 106 10.10 14.75 -15.30
C VAL A 106 11.43 15.13 -15.98
N VAL A 107 11.77 14.48 -17.08
CA VAL A 107 13.07 14.60 -17.76
C VAL A 107 13.09 15.78 -18.74
N ARG A 108 11.94 16.11 -19.35
CA ARG A 108 11.81 17.19 -20.36
C ARG A 108 12.88 17.14 -21.48
N GLY A 109 13.38 15.95 -21.81
CA GLY A 109 14.40 15.73 -22.84
C GLY A 109 15.85 15.89 -22.39
N ASP A 110 16.12 16.26 -21.14
CA ASP A 110 17.47 16.35 -20.58
C ASP A 110 17.76 15.18 -19.63
N LEU A 111 18.61 14.25 -20.07
CA LEU A 111 18.98 13.06 -19.32
C LEU A 111 19.63 13.38 -17.96
N ILE A 112 20.40 14.47 -17.86
CA ILE A 112 21.06 14.89 -16.61
C ILE A 112 20.00 15.38 -15.63
N VAL A 113 19.08 16.25 -16.08
CA VAL A 113 17.95 16.70 -15.25
C VAL A 113 17.13 15.50 -14.79
N GLY A 114 16.86 14.56 -15.69
CA GLY A 114 16.18 13.31 -15.38
C GLY A 114 16.88 12.50 -14.29
N ALA A 115 18.19 12.29 -14.41
CA ALA A 115 18.98 11.55 -13.43
C ALA A 115 19.00 12.23 -12.05
N VAL A 116 19.13 13.56 -12.00
CA VAL A 116 19.09 14.32 -10.75
C VAL A 116 17.71 14.23 -10.09
N MET A 117 16.65 14.49 -10.85
CA MET A 117 15.27 14.40 -10.35
C MET A 117 14.94 12.99 -9.88
N PHE A 118 15.38 11.98 -10.61
CA PHE A 118 15.25 10.58 -10.25
C PHE A 118 15.91 10.28 -8.89
N ALA A 119 17.15 10.71 -8.68
CA ALA A 119 17.86 10.52 -7.41
C ALA A 119 17.14 11.22 -6.25
N VAL A 120 16.65 12.45 -6.45
CA VAL A 120 15.92 13.21 -5.43
C VAL A 120 14.60 12.53 -5.07
N ILE A 121 13.76 12.17 -6.06
CA ILE A 121 12.47 11.51 -5.84
C ILE A 121 12.67 10.18 -5.11
N THR A 122 13.67 9.41 -5.52
CA THR A 122 13.99 8.11 -4.92
C THR A 122 14.48 8.26 -3.48
N ALA A 123 15.34 9.25 -3.20
CA ALA A 123 15.79 9.56 -1.85
C ALA A 123 14.63 9.99 -0.94
N ILE A 124 13.73 10.85 -1.43
CA ILE A 124 12.53 11.26 -0.69
C ILE A 124 11.63 10.05 -0.40
N GLN A 125 11.38 9.20 -1.40
CA GLN A 125 10.53 8.02 -1.27
C GLN A 125 11.02 7.08 -0.15
N TYR A 126 12.32 6.78 -0.09
CA TYR A 126 12.84 5.86 0.91
C TYR A 126 13.14 6.52 2.26
N LEU A 127 13.95 7.60 2.25
CA LEU A 127 14.49 8.19 3.49
C LEU A 127 13.43 8.95 4.28
N VAL A 128 12.53 9.64 3.58
CA VAL A 128 11.53 10.52 4.22
C VAL A 128 10.20 9.80 4.34
N ILE A 129 9.65 9.31 3.22
CA ILE A 129 8.29 8.77 3.20
C ILE A 129 8.24 7.40 3.87
N ALA A 130 8.94 6.39 3.33
CA ALA A 130 8.83 5.02 3.82
C ALA A 130 9.39 4.85 5.24
N ARG A 131 10.63 5.30 5.49
CA ARG A 131 11.25 5.21 6.82
C ARG A 131 10.59 6.13 7.84
N GLY A 132 10.12 7.30 7.43
CA GLY A 132 9.38 8.21 8.31
C GLY A 132 8.04 7.62 8.72
N ALA A 133 7.28 7.07 7.78
CA ALA A 133 5.98 6.46 8.04
C ALA A 133 6.06 5.27 9.01
N GLU A 134 7.07 4.39 8.86
CA GLU A 134 7.31 3.28 9.81
C GLU A 134 7.48 3.81 11.25
N ARG A 135 8.37 4.79 11.44
CA ARG A 135 8.65 5.34 12.77
C ARG A 135 7.43 6.02 13.39
N VAL A 136 6.70 6.80 12.58
CA VAL A 136 5.49 7.48 13.05
C VAL A 136 4.43 6.45 13.46
N ALA A 137 4.26 5.38 12.69
CA ALA A 137 3.30 4.32 13.01
C ALA A 137 3.69 3.52 14.25
N GLU A 138 4.96 3.14 14.40
CA GLU A 138 5.48 2.44 15.58
C GLU A 138 5.26 3.29 16.85
N VAL A 139 5.65 4.56 16.81
CA VAL A 139 5.54 5.47 17.95
C VAL A 139 4.08 5.73 18.30
N THR A 140 3.22 5.94 17.29
CA THR A 140 1.78 6.15 17.52
C THR A 140 1.12 4.91 18.11
N ALA A 141 1.41 3.73 17.57
CA ALA A 141 0.89 2.48 18.09
C ALA A 141 1.31 2.30 19.56
N ARG A 142 2.60 2.50 19.85
CA ARG A 142 3.10 2.41 21.23
C ARG A 142 2.40 3.38 22.17
N PHE A 143 2.24 4.66 21.81
CA PHE A 143 1.55 5.63 22.67
C PHE A 143 0.08 5.26 22.92
N VAL A 144 -0.63 4.77 21.90
CA VAL A 144 -2.03 4.34 22.04
C VAL A 144 -2.13 3.10 22.94
N LEU A 145 -1.21 2.15 22.80
CA LEU A 145 -1.17 0.91 23.59
C LEU A 145 -0.77 1.18 25.04
N ASP A 146 0.27 1.99 25.27
CA ASP A 146 0.74 2.35 26.62
C ASP A 146 -0.33 3.16 27.39
N GLY A 147 -1.17 3.91 26.68
CA GLY A 147 -2.31 4.65 27.26
C GLY A 147 -3.57 3.81 27.51
N MET A 148 -3.59 2.53 27.14
CA MET A 148 -4.77 1.68 27.24
C MET A 148 -5.16 1.29 28.67
N PRO A 149 -4.24 0.91 29.57
CA PRO A 149 -4.58 0.60 30.95
C PRO A 149 -5.23 1.78 31.67
N GLY A 150 -4.77 3.01 31.38
CA GLY A 150 -5.37 4.23 31.91
C GLY A 150 -6.81 4.44 31.43
N GLN A 151 -7.07 4.19 30.14
CA GLN A 151 -8.44 4.26 29.59
C GLN A 151 -9.35 3.16 30.14
N GLN A 152 -8.83 1.95 30.35
CA GLN A 152 -9.59 0.85 30.98
C GLN A 152 -9.90 1.18 32.46
N ALA A 153 -8.93 1.69 33.20
CA ALA A 153 -9.11 2.10 34.60
C ALA A 153 -10.13 3.25 34.73
N ALA A 154 -10.16 4.18 33.77
CA ALA A 154 -11.19 5.23 33.73
C ALA A 154 -12.59 4.65 33.54
N ILE A 155 -12.77 3.67 32.64
CA ILE A 155 -14.05 2.97 32.46
C ILE A 155 -14.46 2.21 33.74
N ASP A 156 -13.50 1.56 34.41
CA ASP A 156 -13.76 0.87 35.67
C ASP A 156 -14.17 1.85 36.78
N ALA A 157 -13.53 3.02 36.84
CA ALA A 157 -13.88 4.07 37.80
C ALA A 157 -15.29 4.62 37.55
N ASP A 158 -15.63 4.92 36.29
CA ASP A 158 -16.96 5.41 35.91
C ASP A 158 -18.06 4.39 36.24
N LEU A 159 -17.79 3.10 35.99
CA LEU A 159 -18.72 2.01 36.31
C LEU A 159 -18.92 1.86 37.82
N ARG A 160 -17.84 1.95 38.61
CA ARG A 160 -17.90 1.91 40.08
C ARG A 160 -18.60 3.12 40.68
N ALA A 161 -18.44 4.30 40.06
CA ALA A 161 -19.11 5.53 40.46
C ALA A 161 -20.59 5.58 40.03
N GLY A 162 -21.06 4.61 39.24
CA GLY A 162 -22.42 4.59 38.69
C GLY A 162 -22.67 5.64 37.60
N ALA A 163 -21.61 6.26 37.06
CA ALA A 163 -21.71 7.25 35.98
C ALA A 163 -22.08 6.59 34.64
N ILE A 164 -21.72 5.32 34.46
CA ILE A 164 -22.08 4.49 33.29
C ILE A 164 -22.65 3.14 33.73
N GLY A 165 -23.49 2.54 32.87
CA GLY A 165 -24.02 1.20 33.09
C GLY A 165 -23.08 0.07 32.64
N PRO A 166 -23.30 -1.19 33.08
CA PRO A 166 -22.48 -2.35 32.69
C PRO A 166 -22.39 -2.56 31.17
N ARG A 167 -23.49 -2.32 30.45
CA ARG A 167 -23.56 -2.45 29.00
C ARG A 167 -22.70 -1.41 28.29
N GLU A 168 -22.79 -0.16 28.72
CA GLU A 168 -21.97 0.93 28.16
C GLU A 168 -20.48 0.71 28.46
N ALA A 169 -20.14 0.26 29.67
CA ALA A 169 -18.77 -0.10 30.01
C ALA A 169 -18.21 -1.22 29.11
N GLN A 170 -19.04 -2.21 28.77
CA GLN A 170 -18.66 -3.28 27.84
C GLN A 170 -18.44 -2.75 26.42
N GLU A 171 -19.33 -1.89 25.91
CA GLU A 171 -19.22 -1.28 24.58
C GLU A 171 -17.95 -0.42 24.46
N ARG A 172 -17.64 0.41 25.48
CA ARG A 172 -16.41 1.22 25.51
C ARG A 172 -15.14 0.37 25.55
N ARG A 173 -15.15 -0.77 26.28
CA ARG A 173 -14.02 -1.71 26.30
C ARG A 173 -13.82 -2.39 24.95
N ALA A 174 -14.91 -2.77 24.29
CA ALA A 174 -14.84 -3.36 22.95
C ALA A 174 -14.20 -2.39 21.95
N ALA A 175 -14.59 -1.11 21.99
CA ALA A 175 -13.99 -0.07 21.15
C ALA A 175 -12.49 0.13 21.44
N LEU A 176 -12.06 0.05 22.71
CA LEU A 176 -10.63 0.10 23.07
C LEU A 176 -9.84 -1.08 22.48
N VAL A 177 -10.40 -2.29 22.52
CA VAL A 177 -9.78 -3.48 21.93
C VAL A 177 -9.67 -3.34 20.42
N GLU A 178 -10.73 -2.91 19.76
CA GLU A 178 -10.73 -2.70 18.30
C GLU A 178 -9.70 -1.64 17.87
N ARG A 179 -9.55 -0.57 18.66
CA ARG A 179 -8.51 0.44 18.46
C ARG A 179 -7.12 -0.17 18.63
N SER A 180 -6.89 -1.00 19.65
CA SER A 180 -5.64 -1.76 19.84
C SER A 180 -5.26 -2.52 18.57
N ASP A 181 -6.21 -3.31 18.07
CA ASP A 181 -6.02 -4.22 16.95
C ASP A 181 -5.77 -3.44 15.65
N PHE A 182 -6.39 -2.28 15.47
CA PHE A 182 -6.12 -1.40 14.35
C PHE A 182 -4.67 -0.91 14.36
N PHE A 183 -4.19 -0.35 15.47
CA PHE A 183 -2.83 0.18 15.55
C PHE A 183 -1.77 -0.93 15.49
N GLY A 184 -2.04 -2.09 16.08
CA GLY A 184 -1.18 -3.28 15.95
C GLY A 184 -1.07 -3.76 14.50
N ARG A 185 -2.19 -3.83 13.76
CA ARG A 185 -2.18 -4.15 12.32
C ARG A 185 -1.46 -3.07 11.49
N MET A 186 -1.61 -1.80 11.86
CA MET A 186 -0.97 -0.70 11.13
C MET A 186 0.54 -0.67 11.26
N ASP A 187 1.09 -0.93 12.45
CA ASP A 187 2.54 -1.08 12.64
C ASP A 187 3.11 -2.15 11.69
N GLY A 188 2.46 -3.33 11.63
CA GLY A 188 2.83 -4.40 10.70
C GLY A 188 2.80 -3.98 9.22
N VAL A 189 1.73 -3.30 8.80
CA VAL A 189 1.60 -2.81 7.41
C VAL A 189 2.67 -1.77 7.08
N MET A 190 3.04 -0.88 8.01
CA MET A 190 4.04 0.14 7.72
C MET A 190 5.47 -0.45 7.62
N ARG A 191 5.77 -1.50 8.38
CA ARG A 191 7.00 -2.29 8.17
C ARG A 191 7.03 -2.96 6.79
N TRP A 192 5.88 -3.46 6.31
CA TRP A 192 5.76 -3.98 4.95
C TRP A 192 6.00 -2.89 3.91
N VAL A 193 5.38 -1.71 4.05
CA VAL A 193 5.57 -0.57 3.12
C VAL A 193 7.03 -0.15 3.03
N LYS A 194 7.77 -0.14 4.15
CA LYS A 194 9.21 0.11 4.12
C LYS A 194 9.97 -0.97 3.37
N GLY A 195 9.65 -2.25 3.59
CA GLY A 195 10.24 -3.36 2.85
C GLY A 195 10.00 -3.24 1.35
N GLU A 196 8.76 -2.92 0.95
CA GLU A 196 8.39 -2.66 -0.44
C GLU A 196 9.18 -1.50 -1.04
N ALA A 197 9.39 -0.40 -0.30
CA ALA A 197 10.20 0.71 -0.77
C ALA A 197 11.68 0.34 -1.03
N ILE A 198 12.27 -0.55 -0.21
CA ILE A 198 13.62 -1.07 -0.44
C ILE A 198 13.65 -1.93 -1.71
N VAL A 199 12.66 -2.81 -1.89
CA VAL A 199 12.56 -3.63 -3.10
C VAL A 199 12.35 -2.75 -4.33
N GLY A 200 11.52 -1.72 -4.25
CA GLY A 200 11.33 -0.74 -5.31
C GLY A 200 12.63 -0.03 -5.70
N LEU A 201 13.47 0.34 -4.72
CA LEU A 201 14.80 0.90 -4.98
C LEU A 201 15.69 -0.08 -5.76
N LEU A 202 15.70 -1.36 -5.37
CA LEU A 202 16.46 -2.40 -6.05
C LEU A 202 15.97 -2.60 -7.49
N ILE A 203 14.65 -2.75 -7.68
CA ILE A 203 14.04 -2.88 -9.01
C ILE A 203 14.42 -1.70 -9.89
N THR A 204 14.39 -0.49 -9.33
CA THR A 204 14.68 0.72 -10.11
C THR A 204 16.16 0.82 -10.48
N ALA A 205 17.07 0.44 -9.58
CA ALA A 205 18.49 0.32 -9.90
C ALA A 205 18.72 -0.72 -11.01
N THR A 206 18.05 -1.87 -10.95
CA THR A 206 18.09 -2.88 -12.01
C THR A 206 17.55 -2.33 -13.34
N ASN A 207 16.45 -1.59 -13.33
CA ASN A 207 15.88 -0.97 -14.53
C ASN A 207 16.82 0.08 -15.13
N LEU A 208 17.49 0.88 -14.31
CA LEU A 208 18.45 1.87 -14.78
C LEU A 208 19.65 1.19 -15.46
N ILE A 209 20.26 0.22 -14.78
CA ILE A 209 21.43 -0.50 -15.33
C ILE A 209 21.05 -1.30 -16.58
N GLY A 210 19.98 -2.09 -16.49
CA GLY A 210 19.55 -2.94 -17.59
C GLY A 210 18.98 -2.16 -18.76
N GLY A 211 18.24 -1.07 -18.50
CA GLY A 211 17.73 -0.18 -19.53
C GLY A 211 18.85 0.54 -20.29
N LEU A 212 19.88 1.03 -19.58
CA LEU A 212 21.08 1.59 -20.22
C LEU A 212 21.82 0.54 -21.05
N ALA A 213 21.99 -0.69 -20.53
CA ALA A 213 22.68 -1.76 -21.24
C ALA A 213 21.94 -2.21 -22.51
N VAL A 214 20.61 -2.37 -22.46
CA VAL A 214 19.77 -2.72 -23.62
C VAL A 214 19.73 -1.55 -24.61
N GLY A 215 19.66 -0.31 -24.13
CA GLY A 215 19.69 0.89 -24.95
C GLY A 215 21.02 1.05 -25.71
N SER A 216 22.15 0.83 -25.04
CA SER A 216 23.47 0.86 -25.67
C SER A 216 23.73 -0.33 -26.59
N GLY A 217 23.16 -1.50 -26.29
CA GLY A 217 23.35 -2.74 -27.07
C GLY A 217 22.47 -2.86 -28.31
N ARG A 218 21.35 -2.12 -28.38
CA ARG A 218 20.47 -2.02 -29.57
C ARG A 218 20.67 -0.73 -30.37
N GLY A 219 21.36 0.26 -29.80
CA GLY A 219 21.75 1.53 -30.42
C GLY A 219 23.17 1.54 -30.99
N GLY A 220 23.70 0.38 -31.37
CA GLY A 220 24.94 0.21 -32.14
C GLY A 220 24.65 -0.57 -33.42
#